data_AF-F0W3V4-F1
#
_entry.id   AF-F0W3V4-F1
#
_cell.length_a   1.000
_cell.length_b   1.000
_cell.length_c   1.000
_cell.angle_alpha   90.00
_cell.angle_beta   90.00
_cell.angle_gamma   90.00
#
_symmetry.space_group_name_H-M   'P 1'
#
loop_
_entity.id
_entity.type
_entity.pdbx_description
1 polymer ?
#
loop_
_entity_poly.entity_id
_entity_poly.type
_entity_poly.pdbx_seq_one_letter_code
_entity_poly.pdbx_strand_id
1 'polypeptide(L)'
;MEIELSALKYNNVWTRVDQVSMKKIIGTKWVSAMKRNEHGDIERYKARIVALGYRQTDGIDYMETYLSVANMNLIRVFLAYCYHNGSHIHQFDVDTVLLNGKLKEEVYVYPPKGFKTGKNQVLRWYRSLFGLKQAAST
;
A
#
# COMPACT_ATOMS: atom_id res chain seq x y z
N MET A 1 -13.92 6.36 4.80
CA MET A 1 -13.49 6.35 3.38
C MET A 1 -12.82 7.66 3.01
N GLU A 2 -13.40 8.81 3.37
CA GLU A 2 -12.84 10.14 3.03
C GLU A 2 -11.43 10.38 3.58
N ILE A 3 -11.13 9.96 4.81
CA ILE A 3 -9.78 10.07 5.39
C ILE A 3 -8.72 9.43 4.49
N GLU A 4 -8.98 8.20 4.01
CA GLU A 4 -8.08 7.49 3.09
C GLU A 4 -7.97 8.23 1.75
N LEU A 5 -9.09 8.69 1.19
CA LEU A 5 -9.09 9.44 -0.07
C LEU A 5 -8.27 10.73 0.03
N SER A 6 -8.40 11.45 1.14
CA SER A 6 -7.64 12.67 1.42
C SER A 6 -6.14 12.37 1.55
N ALA A 7 -5.77 11.28 2.25
CA ALA A 7 -4.39 10.84 2.36
C ALA A 7 -3.80 10.47 0.98
N LEU A 8 -4.55 9.76 0.13
CA LEU A 8 -4.10 9.41 -1.22
C LEU A 8 -3.91 10.65 -2.11
N LYS A 9 -4.80 11.65 -2.00
CA LYS A 9 -4.67 12.92 -2.71
C LYS A 9 -3.44 13.70 -2.24
N TYR A 10 -3.25 13.82 -0.92
CA TYR A 10 -2.11 14.53 -0.34
C TYR A 10 -0.76 13.94 -0.78
N ASN A 11 -0.68 12.61 -0.86
CA ASN A 11 0.55 11.90 -1.22
C ASN A 11 0.75 11.76 -2.75
N ASN A 12 -0.08 12.38 -3.59
CA ASN A 12 0.00 12.35 -5.05
C ASN A 12 0.19 10.93 -5.63
N VAL A 13 -0.59 9.97 -5.11
CA VAL A 13 -0.35 8.54 -5.37
C VAL A 13 -0.90 8.05 -6.71
N TRP A 14 -1.77 8.84 -7.37
CA TRP A 14 -2.36 8.49 -8.66
C TRP A 14 -2.68 9.72 -9.52
N THR A 15 -2.82 9.51 -10.82
CA THR A 15 -3.42 10.46 -11.78
C THR A 15 -4.52 9.79 -12.59
N ARG A 16 -5.48 10.59 -13.08
CA ARG A 16 -6.50 10.11 -14.02
C ARG A 16 -5.92 10.10 -15.42
N VAL A 17 -6.18 9.01 -16.14
CA VAL A 17 -5.80 8.84 -17.54
C VAL A 17 -6.95 8.15 -18.27
N ASP A 18 -7.05 8.41 -19.57
CA ASP A 18 -8.01 7.67 -20.40
C ASP A 18 -7.57 6.22 -20.55
N GLN A 19 -8.55 5.33 -20.65
CA GLN A 19 -8.30 3.90 -20.74
C GLN A 19 -7.49 3.57 -22.01
N VAL A 20 -6.28 3.05 -21.81
CA VAL A 20 -5.40 2.59 -22.90
C VAL A 20 -5.73 1.13 -23.21
N SER A 21 -6.04 0.81 -24.47
CA SER A 21 -6.51 -0.51 -24.89
C SER A 21 -5.51 -1.65 -24.65
N MET A 22 -4.21 -1.36 -24.68
CA MET A 22 -3.15 -2.38 -24.61
C MET A 22 -2.59 -2.63 -23.19
N LYS A 23 -3.07 -1.92 -22.17
CA LYS A 23 -2.54 -2.07 -20.81
C LYS A 23 -3.52 -2.81 -19.91
N LYS A 24 -3.00 -3.72 -19.10
CA LYS A 24 -3.78 -4.46 -18.11
C LYS A 24 -4.22 -3.51 -16.99
N ILE A 25 -5.51 -3.51 -16.68
CA ILE A 25 -6.11 -2.67 -15.64
C ILE A 25 -6.52 -3.56 -14.48
N ILE A 26 -5.99 -3.29 -13.30
CA ILE A 26 -6.24 -4.07 -12.08
C ILE A 26 -7.51 -3.54 -11.40
N GLY A 27 -8.39 -4.44 -10.96
CA GLY A 27 -9.55 -4.04 -10.16
C GLY A 27 -9.14 -3.51 -8.79
N THR A 28 -9.98 -2.66 -8.20
CA THR A 28 -9.82 -2.19 -6.82
C THR A 28 -11.05 -2.51 -5.99
N LYS A 29 -10.86 -2.66 -4.69
CA LYS A 29 -11.95 -2.80 -3.71
C LYS A 29 -11.64 -2.01 -2.45
N TRP A 30 -12.71 -1.68 -1.73
CA TRP A 30 -12.62 -1.20 -0.36
C TRP A 30 -12.54 -2.37 0.60
N VAL A 31 -11.64 -2.30 1.57
CA VAL A 31 -11.60 -3.19 2.73
C VAL A 31 -11.75 -2.33 3.97
N SER A 32 -12.76 -2.62 4.77
CA SER A 32 -13.01 -1.96 6.05
C SER A 32 -12.76 -2.91 7.22
N ALA A 33 -12.26 -2.36 8.31
CA ALA A 33 -12.06 -3.06 9.57
C ALA A 33 -12.51 -2.17 10.73
N MET A 34 -13.15 -2.80 11.73
CA MET A 34 -13.41 -2.17 13.02
C MET A 34 -12.22 -2.46 13.93
N LYS A 35 -11.58 -1.40 14.42
CA LYS A 35 -10.55 -1.48 15.46
C LYS A 35 -11.23 -1.32 16.80
N ARG A 36 -10.98 -2.29 17.68
CA ARG A 36 -11.47 -2.30 19.05
C ARG A 36 -10.32 -2.04 20.00
N ASN A 37 -10.61 -1.35 21.10
CA ASN A 37 -9.66 -1.14 22.18
C ASN A 37 -9.49 -2.44 23.01
N GLU A 38 -8.62 -2.39 24.02
CA GLU A 38 -8.36 -3.51 24.94
C GLU A 38 -9.60 -3.95 25.73
N HIS A 39 -10.59 -3.05 25.89
CA HIS A 39 -11.86 -3.30 26.56
C HIS A 39 -12.95 -3.88 25.63
N GLY A 40 -12.66 -3.99 24.32
CA GLY A 40 -13.58 -4.52 23.32
C GLY A 40 -14.51 -3.49 22.68
N ASP A 41 -14.43 -2.22 23.07
CA ASP A 41 -15.21 -1.13 22.48
C ASP A 41 -14.65 -0.71 21.13
N ILE A 42 -15.51 -0.21 20.24
CA ILE A 42 -15.09 0.27 18.93
C ILE A 42 -14.35 1.59 19.08
N GLU A 43 -13.05 1.56 18.84
CA GLU A 43 -12.18 2.73 18.88
C GLU A 43 -12.20 3.47 17.54
N ARG A 44 -12.15 2.72 16.41
CA ARG A 44 -12.04 3.34 15.08
C ARG A 44 -12.53 2.44 13.95
N TYR A 45 -13.19 3.05 12.97
CA TYR A 45 -13.43 2.41 11.67
C TYR A 45 -12.31 2.77 10.69
N LYS A 46 -11.55 1.78 10.21
CA LYS A 46 -10.49 1.96 9.21
C LYS A 46 -10.97 1.42 7.87
N ALA A 47 -10.78 2.18 6.79
CA ALA A 47 -11.10 1.75 5.43
C ALA A 47 -9.90 1.99 4.53
N ARG A 48 -9.53 1.01 3.72
CA ARG A 48 -8.37 1.06 2.80
C ARG A 48 -8.78 0.65 1.40
N ILE A 49 -8.10 1.23 0.41
CA ILE A 49 -8.20 0.78 -0.99
C ILE A 49 -7.18 -0.33 -1.20
N VAL A 50 -7.62 -1.42 -1.80
CA VAL A 50 -6.82 -2.61 -2.07
C VAL A 50 -6.94 -2.98 -3.54
N ALA A 51 -5.81 -3.17 -4.20
CA ALA A 51 -5.73 -3.72 -5.55
C ALA A 51 -6.03 -5.23 -5.54
N LEU A 52 -6.71 -5.70 -6.58
CA LEU A 52 -6.97 -7.12 -6.80
C LEU A 52 -5.75 -7.80 -7.45
N GLY A 53 -4.58 -7.75 -6.81
CA GLY A 53 -3.32 -8.21 -7.40
C GLY A 53 -3.20 -9.73 -7.58
N TYR A 54 -4.18 -10.54 -7.14
CA TYR A 54 -4.29 -11.93 -7.59
C TYR A 54 -4.51 -12.05 -9.11
N ARG A 55 -4.89 -10.95 -9.77
CA ARG A 55 -4.98 -10.86 -11.23
C ARG A 55 -3.66 -10.50 -11.90
N GLN A 56 -2.58 -10.24 -11.15
CA GLN A 56 -1.27 -9.94 -11.73
C GLN A 56 -0.49 -11.21 -12.07
N THR A 57 0.27 -11.16 -13.14
CA THR A 57 1.09 -12.26 -13.64
C THR A 57 2.58 -11.93 -13.46
N ASP A 58 3.32 -12.84 -12.84
CA ASP A 58 4.78 -12.75 -12.66
C ASP A 58 5.50 -12.72 -14.02
N GLY A 59 6.55 -11.92 -14.14
CA GLY A 59 7.28 -11.70 -15.40
C GLY A 59 6.56 -10.83 -16.44
N ILE A 60 5.29 -10.45 -16.20
CA ILE A 60 4.49 -9.60 -17.09
C ILE A 60 4.13 -8.29 -16.39
N ASP A 61 3.43 -8.39 -15.25
CA ASP A 61 2.92 -7.23 -14.51
C ASP A 61 3.86 -6.77 -13.39
N TYR A 62 4.78 -7.64 -12.97
CA TYR A 62 5.85 -7.39 -12.01
C TYR A 62 6.98 -8.39 -12.24
N MET A 63 8.22 -8.00 -11.92
CA MET A 63 9.39 -8.88 -12.08
C MET A 63 9.79 -9.57 -10.78
N GLU A 64 9.53 -8.95 -9.63
CA GLU A 64 9.96 -9.48 -8.34
C GLU A 64 8.90 -9.20 -7.27
N THR A 65 8.53 -10.24 -6.52
CA THR A 65 7.76 -10.09 -5.27
C THR A 65 8.75 -10.03 -4.13
N TYR A 66 9.03 -8.84 -3.64
CA TYR A 66 9.76 -8.72 -2.38
C TYR A 66 8.73 -8.77 -1.26
N LEU A 67 8.89 -9.73 -0.36
CA LEU A 67 8.24 -9.67 0.95
C LEU A 67 9.26 -9.02 1.87
N SER A 68 8.97 -7.84 2.40
CA SER A 68 9.77 -7.19 3.45
C SER A 68 9.63 -7.94 4.78
N VAL A 69 10.06 -9.20 4.83
CA VAL A 69 10.10 -9.94 6.08
C VAL A 69 11.37 -9.51 6.80
N ALA A 70 11.20 -8.80 7.90
CA ALA A 70 12.32 -8.41 8.72
C ALA A 70 13.05 -9.66 9.26
N ASN A 71 14.36 -9.72 9.06
CA ASN A 71 15.17 -10.83 9.59
C ASN A 71 15.35 -10.64 11.11
N MET A 72 14.62 -11.42 11.89
CA MET A 72 14.66 -11.33 13.36
C MET A 72 16.04 -11.59 13.95
N ASN A 73 16.90 -12.39 13.30
CA ASN A 73 18.26 -12.60 13.78
C ASN A 73 19.09 -11.33 13.64
N LEU A 74 18.98 -10.62 12.51
CA LEU A 74 19.68 -9.35 12.31
C LEU A 74 19.18 -8.29 13.29
N ILE A 75 17.86 -8.20 13.51
CA ILE A 75 17.28 -7.29 14.50
C ILE A 75 17.85 -7.58 15.90
N ARG A 76 17.89 -8.86 16.32
CA ARG A 76 18.42 -9.25 17.63
C ARG A 76 19.89 -8.87 17.79
N VAL A 77 20.72 -9.11 16.76
CA VAL A 77 22.14 -8.72 16.76
C VAL A 77 22.29 -7.21 16.85
N PHE A 78 21.50 -6.45 16.08
CA PHE A 78 21.50 -4.98 16.13
C PHE A 78 21.10 -4.45 17.53
N LEU A 79 20.03 -4.99 18.12
CA LEU A 79 19.60 -4.61 19.47
C LEU A 79 20.67 -4.92 20.52
N ALA A 80 21.31 -6.09 20.45
CA ALA A 80 22.40 -6.47 21.34
C ALA A 80 23.61 -5.52 21.21
N TYR A 81 23.95 -5.12 19.98
CA TYR A 81 24.99 -4.14 19.71
C TYR A 81 24.65 -2.76 20.28
N CYS A 82 23.42 -2.27 20.08
CA CYS A 82 22.96 -1.01 20.65
C CYS A 82 23.01 -1.02 22.18
N TYR A 83 22.59 -2.12 22.81
CA TYR A 83 22.67 -2.30 24.26
C TYR A 83 24.12 -2.25 24.76
N HIS A 84 25.03 -2.96 24.11
CA HIS A 84 26.46 -2.97 24.47
C HIS A 84 27.08 -1.56 24.43
N ASN A 85 26.68 -0.75 23.45
CA ASN A 85 27.20 0.60 23.28
C ASN A 85 26.42 1.67 24.08
N GLY A 86 25.46 1.28 24.93
CA GLY A 86 24.62 2.22 25.68
C GLY A 86 23.78 3.14 24.79
N SER A 87 23.47 2.71 23.56
CA SER A 87 22.69 3.51 22.61
C SER A 87 21.19 3.46 22.93
N HIS A 88 20.51 4.60 22.79
CA HIS A 88 19.05 4.68 22.91
C HIS A 88 18.37 4.24 21.62
N ILE A 89 17.30 3.44 21.76
CA ILE A 89 16.53 2.91 20.63
C ILE A 89 15.13 3.51 20.68
N HIS A 90 14.71 4.09 19.57
CA HIS A 90 13.36 4.64 19.40
C HIS A 90 12.66 3.87 18.29
N GLN A 91 11.45 3.39 18.57
CA GLN A 91 10.59 2.74 17.59
C GLN A 91 9.53 3.73 17.11
N PHE A 92 9.37 3.85 15.79
CA PHE A 92 8.34 4.66 15.17
C PHE A 92 7.43 3.75 14.36
N ASP A 93 6.12 3.78 14.65
CA ASP A 93 5.11 3.21 13.76
C ASP A 93 4.65 4.29 12.79
N VAL A 94 4.84 4.05 11.49
CA VAL A 94 4.48 5.02 10.45
C VAL A 94 3.24 4.49 9.73
N ASP A 95 2.11 5.14 9.99
CA ASP A 95 0.76 4.73 9.55
C ASP A 95 0.61 4.63 8.01
N THR A 96 1.55 5.22 7.24
CA THR A 96 1.53 5.35 5.77
C THR A 96 2.80 4.86 5.06
N VAL A 97 3.60 3.96 5.65
CA VAL A 97 4.83 3.41 5.00
C VAL A 97 4.57 2.96 3.57
N LEU A 98 3.44 2.29 3.33
CA LEU A 98 3.12 1.75 2.01
C LEU A 98 2.96 2.85 0.95
N LEU A 99 2.47 4.04 1.30
CA LEU A 99 2.29 5.14 0.34
C LEU A 99 3.63 5.82 -0.02
N ASN A 100 4.68 5.59 0.76
CA ASN A 100 6.01 6.13 0.47
C ASN A 100 6.74 5.30 -0.59
N GLY A 101 6.45 4.01 -0.68
CA GLY A 101 7.05 3.13 -1.67
C GLY A 101 6.72 3.58 -3.09
N LYS A 102 7.71 3.86 -3.92
CA LYS A 102 7.51 4.13 -5.35
C LYS A 102 7.45 2.81 -6.12
N LEU A 103 6.46 2.69 -6.98
CA LEU A 103 6.39 1.57 -7.92
C LEU A 103 7.40 1.80 -9.05
N LYS A 104 8.17 0.75 -9.40
CA LYS A 104 9.04 0.76 -10.58
C LYS A 104 8.21 0.52 -11.85
N GLU A 105 7.22 -0.36 -11.74
CA GLU A 105 6.33 -0.76 -12.82
C GLU A 105 5.16 0.20 -12.99
N GLU A 106 4.63 0.28 -14.21
CA GLU A 106 3.43 1.05 -14.49
C GLU A 106 2.18 0.27 -14.12
N VAL A 107 1.48 0.74 -13.08
CA VAL A 107 0.25 0.10 -12.61
C VAL A 107 -0.95 0.96 -12.97
N TYR A 108 -1.96 0.33 -13.59
CA TYR A 108 -3.24 0.95 -13.89
C TYR A 108 -4.33 0.25 -13.10
N VAL A 109 -5.20 1.02 -12.44
CA VAL A 109 -6.27 0.49 -11.62
C VAL A 109 -7.62 1.10 -11.97
N TYR A 110 -8.68 0.29 -11.86
CA TYR A 110 -10.03 0.82 -11.93
C TYR A 110 -10.31 1.73 -10.72
N PRO A 111 -10.99 2.86 -10.91
CA PRO A 111 -11.35 3.73 -9.80
C PRO A 111 -12.24 2.96 -8.82
N PRO A 112 -11.94 2.97 -7.51
CA PRO A 112 -12.76 2.27 -6.54
C PRO A 112 -14.12 2.94 -6.39
N LYS A 113 -15.12 2.19 -5.92
CA LYS A 113 -16.49 2.69 -5.72
C LYS A 113 -16.47 3.99 -4.90
N GLY A 114 -17.13 5.03 -5.39
CA GLY A 114 -17.17 6.36 -4.77
C GLY A 114 -16.17 7.38 -5.35
N PHE A 115 -15.27 6.97 -6.25
CA PHE A 115 -14.50 7.91 -7.06
C PHE A 115 -15.35 8.52 -8.17
N LYS A 116 -15.33 9.85 -8.29
CA LYS A 116 -15.85 10.55 -9.46
C LYS A 116 -14.80 10.51 -10.57
N THR A 117 -15.05 9.77 -11.64
CA THR A 117 -14.22 9.71 -12.86
C THR A 117 -15.08 9.87 -14.10
N GLY A 118 -14.49 10.37 -15.19
CA GLY A 118 -15.15 10.41 -16.49
C GLY A 118 -15.41 9.01 -17.05
N LYS A 119 -16.22 8.93 -18.11
CA LYS A 119 -16.48 7.69 -18.84
C LYS A 119 -15.16 7.16 -19.41
N ASN A 120 -14.86 5.87 -19.23
CA ASN A 120 -13.61 5.22 -19.64
C ASN A 120 -12.30 5.81 -19.07
N GLN A 121 -12.34 6.36 -17.87
CA GLN A 121 -11.12 6.79 -17.17
C GLN A 121 -10.65 5.75 -16.15
N VAL A 122 -9.34 5.55 -16.12
CA VAL A 122 -8.64 4.70 -15.14
C VAL A 122 -7.65 5.55 -14.33
N LEU A 123 -7.12 4.97 -13.26
CA LEU A 123 -6.12 5.63 -12.43
C LEU A 123 -4.75 5.01 -12.73
N ARG A 124 -3.77 5.84 -13.15
CA ARG A 124 -2.36 5.44 -13.15
C ARG A 124 -1.83 5.61 -11.74
N TRP A 125 -1.25 4.56 -11.19
CA TRP A 125 -0.83 4.48 -9.80
C TRP A 125 0.70 4.53 -9.68
N TYR A 126 1.22 5.36 -8.78
CA TYR A 126 2.66 5.64 -8.66
C TYR A 126 3.31 5.09 -7.40
N ARG A 127 2.51 4.74 -6.39
CA ARG A 127 3.01 4.33 -5.07
C ARG A 127 2.53 2.94 -4.68
N SER A 128 3.21 2.26 -3.77
CA SER A 128 2.81 0.92 -3.35
C SER A 128 1.38 0.93 -2.80
N LEU A 129 0.60 -0.07 -3.20
CA LEU A 129 -0.82 -0.21 -2.88
C LEU A 129 -1.08 -1.59 -2.33
N PHE A 130 -1.91 -1.67 -1.28
CA PHE A 130 -2.26 -2.95 -0.67
C PHE A 130 -2.78 -3.92 -1.73
N GLY A 131 -2.33 -5.16 -1.67
CA GLY A 131 -2.79 -6.22 -2.57
C GLY A 131 -2.09 -6.25 -3.93
N LEU A 132 -1.22 -5.29 -4.28
CA LEU A 132 -0.26 -5.48 -5.37
C LEU A 132 0.80 -6.49 -4.95
N LYS A 133 1.25 -7.34 -5.89
CA LYS A 133 2.28 -8.36 -5.63
C LYS A 133 3.63 -7.75 -5.28
N GLN A 134 3.97 -6.62 -5.89
CA GLN A 134 5.20 -5.88 -5.65
C GLN A 134 5.11 -4.85 -4.51
N ALA A 135 3.97 -4.74 -3.79
CA ALA A 135 3.78 -3.65 -2.82
C ALA A 135 4.74 -3.68 -1.62
N ALA A 136 5.26 -4.87 -1.28
CA ALA A 136 6.16 -5.08 -0.15
C ALA A 136 7.65 -4.94 -0.53
N SER A 137 7.94 -4.44 -1.73
CA SER A 137 9.30 -4.23 -2.26
C SER A 137 9.92 -2.88 -2.03
N THR A 138 9.32 -2.03 -1.20
CA THR A 138 9.80 -0.66 -1.00
C THR A 138 10.05 -0.32 0.44
#